data_AF-A0A7C5SVZ6-F1
#
_entry.id   AF-A0A7C5SVZ6-F1
#
_cell.length_a   1.000
_cell.length_b   1.000
_cell.length_c   1.000
_cell.angle_alpha   90.00
_cell.angle_beta   90.00
_cell.angle_gamma   90.00
#
_symmetry.space_group_name_H-M   'P 1'
#
loop_
_entity.id
_entity.type
_entity.pdbx_description
1 polymer ?
#
loop_
_entity_poly.entity_id
_entity_poly.type
_entity_poly.pdbx_seq_one_letter_code
_entity_poly.pdbx_strand_id
1 'polypeptide(L)'
;MAITSIKNLKEFSTNNDRFEGAHTLCPGCAHSMIVRELMNCTDDNLVISANTGCLEVSTAVYPFTSWDTSWIHIGFENAATSV
;
A
#
# COMPACT_ATOMS: atom_id res chain seq x y z
N MET A 1 -10.87 -10.86 -11.09
CA MET A 1 -10.46 -9.51 -11.54
C MET A 1 -11.70 -8.74 -12.02
N ALA A 2 -12.39 -8.12 -11.06
CA ALA A 2 -13.31 -6.99 -11.24
C ALA A 2 -13.70 -6.57 -9.82
N ILE A 3 -13.61 -5.29 -9.49
CA ILE A 3 -14.27 -4.75 -8.30
C ILE A 3 -15.77 -4.97 -8.55
N THR A 4 -16.34 -5.99 -7.92
CA THR A 4 -17.72 -6.44 -8.17
C THR A 4 -18.75 -5.51 -7.55
N SER A 5 -18.35 -4.75 -6.53
CA SER A 5 -19.16 -3.75 -5.84
C SER A 5 -18.26 -2.64 -5.31
N ILE A 6 -18.70 -1.39 -5.43
CA ILE A 6 -18.06 -0.25 -4.78
C ILE A 6 -18.42 -0.31 -3.30
N LYS A 7 -17.41 -0.45 -2.44
CA LYS A 7 -17.61 -0.46 -0.98
C LYS A 7 -18.06 0.94 -0.52
N ASN A 8 -19.00 0.98 0.43
CA ASN A 8 -19.36 2.22 1.12
C ASN A 8 -18.44 2.46 2.33
N LEU A 9 -18.49 3.65 2.92
CA LEU A 9 -17.59 4.03 4.02
C LEU A 9 -17.68 3.08 5.24
N LYS A 10 -18.86 2.53 5.51
CA LYS A 10 -19.04 1.57 6.61
C LYS A 10 -18.31 0.26 6.30
N GLU A 11 -18.40 -0.24 5.08
CA GLU A 11 -17.70 -1.44 4.65
C GLU A 11 -16.18 -1.24 4.64
N PHE A 12 -15.70 -0.05 4.25
CA PHE A 12 -14.28 0.30 4.32
C PHE A 12 -13.71 0.26 5.74
N SER A 13 -14.53 0.57 6.75
CA SER A 13 -14.09 0.56 8.16
C SER A 13 -13.74 -0.83 8.69
N THR A 14 -14.15 -1.89 8.00
CA THR A 14 -13.91 -3.29 8.38
C THR A 14 -12.91 -4.02 7.48
N ASN A 15 -12.25 -3.32 6.56
CA ASN A 15 -11.25 -3.93 5.67
C ASN A 15 -9.98 -4.31 6.42
N ASN A 16 -9.25 -5.28 5.86
CA ASN A 16 -7.99 -5.75 6.42
C ASN A 16 -6.91 -4.67 6.28
N ASP A 17 -6.17 -4.36 7.35
CA ASP A 17 -5.14 -3.32 7.35
C ASP A 17 -3.84 -3.79 6.63
N ARG A 18 -3.90 -3.97 5.31
CA ARG A 18 -2.77 -4.43 4.46
C ARG A 18 -1.63 -3.42 4.35
N PHE A 19 -1.94 -2.15 4.62
CA PHE A 19 -0.99 -1.06 4.74
C PHE A 19 -1.11 -0.48 6.13
N GLU A 20 -0.19 -0.93 6.98
CA GLU A 20 -0.19 -0.69 8.41
C GLU A 20 0.35 0.68 8.79
N GLY A 21 0.12 1.06 10.04
CA GLY A 21 0.68 2.27 10.64
C GLY A 21 2.20 2.21 10.84
N ALA A 22 2.71 3.13 11.68
CA ALA A 22 4.11 3.21 12.09
C ALA A 22 5.15 3.47 10.96
N HIS A 23 4.72 3.85 9.76
CA HIS A 23 5.57 4.43 8.73
C HIS A 23 6.04 5.85 9.09
N THR A 24 7.13 6.32 8.50
CA THR A 24 7.74 7.64 8.76
C THR A 24 7.27 8.74 7.80
N LEU A 25 6.14 8.54 7.11
CA LEU A 25 5.53 9.57 6.27
C LEU A 25 5.09 10.78 7.13
N CYS A 26 5.12 11.98 6.54
CA CYS A 26 4.72 13.21 7.22
C CYS A 26 3.27 13.12 7.76
N PRO A 27 2.94 13.84 8.85
CA PRO A 27 1.57 13.96 9.32
C PRO A 27 0.66 14.52 8.21
N GLY A 28 -0.38 13.77 7.85
CA GLY A 28 -1.28 14.15 6.76
C GLY A 28 -0.73 13.91 5.35
N CYS A 29 0.34 13.13 5.19
CA CYS A 29 0.86 12.76 3.87
C CYS A 29 -0.19 12.00 3.06
N ALA A 30 -0.44 12.43 1.83
CA ALA A 30 -1.44 11.80 0.96
C ALA A 30 -1.04 10.39 0.49
N HIS A 31 0.25 10.06 0.47
CA HIS A 31 0.72 8.74 0.02
C HIS A 31 0.11 7.61 0.86
N SER A 32 0.12 7.72 2.19
CA SER A 32 -0.46 6.68 3.06
C SER A 32 -1.97 6.58 2.91
N MET A 33 -2.66 7.71 2.76
CA MET A 33 -4.11 7.73 2.57
C MET A 33 -4.52 7.03 1.26
N ILE A 34 -3.86 7.38 0.15
CA ILE A 34 -4.16 6.83 -1.18
C ILE A 34 -3.85 5.34 -1.22
N VAL A 35 -2.67 4.94 -0.71
CA VAL A 35 -2.27 3.52 -0.71
C VAL A 35 -3.21 2.70 0.16
N ARG A 36 -3.53 3.15 1.37
CA ARG A 36 -4.46 2.43 2.26
C ARG A 36 -5.84 2.24 1.63
N GLU A 37 -6.37 3.27 0.97
CA GLU A 37 -7.63 3.16 0.26
C GLU A 37 -7.54 2.16 -0.92
N LEU A 38 -6.48 2.24 -1.72
CA LEU A 38 -6.27 1.35 -2.87
C LEU A 38 -6.14 -0.12 -2.45
N MET A 39 -5.42 -0.39 -1.36
CA MET A 39 -5.27 -1.75 -0.81
C MET A 39 -6.59 -2.32 -0.32
N ASN A 40 -7.51 -1.45 0.13
CA ASN A 40 -8.81 -1.78 0.70
C ASN A 40 -9.93 -1.91 -0.35
N CYS A 41 -9.68 -1.50 -1.59
CA CYS A 41 -10.64 -1.62 -2.71
C CYS A 41 -11.01 -3.08 -3.05
N THR A 42 -10.18 -4.05 -2.69
CA THR A 42 -10.43 -5.48 -2.95
C THR A 42 -9.99 -6.35 -1.78
N ASP A 43 -10.62 -7.51 -1.65
CA ASP A 43 -10.21 -8.56 -0.71
C ASP A 43 -9.32 -9.62 -1.36
N ASP A 44 -9.00 -9.47 -2.65
CA ASP A 44 -8.06 -10.32 -3.38
C ASP A 44 -6.63 -10.24 -2.81
N ASN A 45 -5.80 -11.27 -3.06
CA ASN A 45 -4.37 -11.21 -2.77
C ASN A 45 -3.69 -10.23 -3.74
N LEU A 46 -3.00 -9.23 -3.18
CA LEU A 46 -2.31 -8.19 -3.94
C LEU A 46 -0.80 -8.45 -3.97
N VAL A 47 -0.18 -8.12 -5.10
CA VAL A 47 1.28 -8.03 -5.25
C VAL A 47 1.60 -6.58 -5.61
N ILE A 48 2.38 -5.93 -4.77
CA ILE A 48 2.66 -4.50 -4.86
C ILE A 48 4.13 -4.30 -5.19
N SER A 49 4.39 -3.45 -6.19
CA SER A 49 5.73 -2.95 -6.48
C SER A 49 5.81 -1.46 -6.22
N ALA A 50 6.87 -1.03 -5.54
CA ALA A 50 7.17 0.38 -5.34
C ALA A 50 8.59 0.73 -5.82
N ASN A 51 8.69 1.78 -6.63
CA ASN A 51 9.97 2.37 -7.00
C ASN A 51 10.56 3.13 -5.79
N THR A 52 11.87 3.40 -5.85
CA THR A 52 12.53 4.27 -4.86
C THR A 52 11.80 5.61 -4.79
N GLY A 53 11.48 6.08 -3.59
CA GLY A 53 10.76 7.34 -3.41
C GLY A 53 10.14 7.47 -2.03
N CYS A 54 9.45 8.57 -1.77
CA CYS A 54 8.88 8.88 -0.45
C CYS A 54 8.05 7.74 0.13
N LEU A 55 7.26 7.05 -0.71
CA LEU A 55 6.48 5.92 -0.25
C LEU A 55 7.39 4.78 0.22
N GLU A 56 8.36 4.35 -0.57
CA GLU A 56 9.27 3.26 -0.22
C GLU A 56 10.15 3.61 1.00
N VAL A 57 10.88 4.73 0.96
CA VAL A 57 11.83 5.09 2.03
C VAL A 57 11.16 5.35 3.37
N SER A 58 9.85 5.66 3.39
CA SER A 58 9.12 5.91 4.63
C SER A 58 8.33 4.71 5.13
N THR A 59 8.11 3.68 4.32
CA THR A 59 7.23 2.55 4.66
C THR A 59 7.98 1.22 4.75
N ALA A 60 9.20 1.14 4.23
CA ALA A 60 10.05 -0.05 4.27
C ALA A 60 11.40 0.24 4.94
N VAL A 61 11.39 0.98 6.06
CA VAL A 61 12.60 1.34 6.82
C VAL A 61 13.08 0.16 7.64
N TYR A 62 14.23 -0.42 7.27
CA TYR A 62 14.85 -1.51 8.05
C TYR A 62 14.93 -1.18 9.56
N PRO A 63 14.57 -2.11 10.46
CA PRO A 63 14.16 -3.51 10.23
C PRO A 63 12.64 -3.70 10.07
N PHE A 64 11.89 -2.62 9.85
CA PHE A 64 10.43 -2.62 9.84
C PHE A 64 9.86 -2.48 8.43
N THR A 65 8.60 -2.89 8.29
CA THR A 65 7.80 -2.68 7.09
C THR A 65 6.37 -2.36 7.51
N SER A 66 5.74 -1.42 6.83
CA SER A 66 4.32 -1.12 6.96
C SER A 66 3.46 -1.93 5.97
N TRP A 67 4.07 -2.85 5.22
CA TRP A 67 3.39 -3.67 4.22
C TRP A 67 3.04 -5.04 4.82
N ASP A 68 1.75 -5.28 5.11
CA ASP A 68 1.19 -6.59 5.44
C ASP A 68 0.59 -7.25 4.18
N THR A 69 1.42 -7.34 3.15
CA THR A 69 1.07 -7.92 1.86
C THR A 69 2.33 -8.34 1.10
N SER A 70 2.19 -8.96 -0.07
CA SER A 70 3.33 -9.21 -0.95
C SER A 70 3.81 -7.90 -1.55
N TRP A 71 4.92 -7.37 -1.05
CA TRP A 71 5.52 -6.12 -1.49
C TRP A 71 6.96 -6.32 -1.96
N ILE A 72 7.32 -5.69 -3.07
CA ILE A 72 8.67 -5.71 -3.64
C ILE A 72 9.15 -4.30 -3.96
N HIS A 73 10.40 -4.04 -3.63
CA HIS A 73 11.14 -2.89 -4.13
C HIS A 73 12.13 -3.33 -5.21
N ILE A 74 12.16 -2.57 -6.31
CA ILE A 74 13.14 -2.72 -7.37
C ILE A 74 13.36 -1.34 -8.00
N GLY A 75 14.58 -0.83 -7.85
CA GLY A 75 15.11 0.38 -8.49
C GLY A 75 14.24 1.65 -8.40
N PHE A 76 14.74 2.73 -9.00
CA PHE A 76 13.92 3.94 -9.16
C PHE A 76 13.06 3.86 -10.44
N GLU A 77 13.58 3.18 -11.45
CA GLU A 77 13.15 3.26 -12.84
C GLU A 77 12.30 2.08 -13.32
N ASN A 78 12.20 0.99 -12.54
CA ASN A 78 11.75 -0.32 -13.06
C ASN A 78 10.67 -1.02 -12.22
N ALA A 79 10.02 -0.34 -11.28
CA ALA A 79 8.90 -0.92 -10.52
C ALA A 79 7.80 -1.52 -11.41
N ALA A 80 7.43 -0.83 -12.51
CA ALA A 80 6.40 -1.30 -13.45
C ALA A 80 6.76 -2.60 -14.19
N THR A 81 8.03 -3.02 -14.20
CA THR A 81 8.47 -4.26 -14.87
C THR A 81 8.57 -5.46 -13.92
N SER A 82 8.29 -5.26 -12.64
CA SER A 82 8.50 -6.28 -11.60
C SER A 82 7.26 -7.05 -11.18
N VAL A 83 6.08 -6.59 -11.60
CA VAL A 83 4.76 -7.18 -11.34
C VAL A 83 3.93 -7.19 -12.62
#